data_AF-A0A9W6QHH9-F1
#
_entry.id   AF-A0A9W6QHH9-F1
#
_cell.length_a   1.000
_cell.length_b   1.000
_cell.length_c   1.000
_cell.angle_alpha   90.00
_cell.angle_beta   90.00
_cell.angle_gamma   90.00
#
_symmetry.space_group_name_H-M   'P 1'
#
loop_
_entity.id
_entity.type
_entity.pdbx_description
1 polymer ?
#
loop_
_entity_poly.entity_id
_entity_poly.type
_entity_poly.pdbx_seq_one_letter_code
_entity_poly.pdbx_strand_id
1 'polypeptide(L)'
;MELPPPRDTMVPMRTILPRPGRGRSAPAVLLLASTAAAALTACGDRQAGGPAVPAAAAPAVTASATITPSGASPYADDGAPHGGDNLAYRRESEVAAADEADARREAGRLEPAFKELWERQTWTPDAVRAALRKLGHPVSDRGANGGAPEGTLVVDAFEPRYDTDHYVTAPGVRIAVLLHGRTCVSGYVAPARYELSVHGVYPETGCFQPPYGH
;
A
#
# COMPACT_ATOMS: atom_id res chain seq x y z
N MET A 1 7.80 -59.16 41.01
CA MET A 1 7.35 -57.76 41.14
C MET A 1 7.97 -57.00 39.96
N GLU A 2 7.30 -56.87 38.80
CA GLU A 2 6.10 -56.02 38.56
C GLU A 2 6.55 -54.56 38.39
N LEU A 3 6.35 -53.80 37.31
CA LEU A 3 5.62 -53.87 36.02
C LEU A 3 6.31 -52.84 35.07
N PRO A 4 6.32 -53.01 33.73
CA PRO A 4 6.73 -51.96 32.80
C PRO A 4 5.59 -50.95 32.51
N PRO A 5 5.85 -49.64 32.36
CA PRO A 5 4.87 -48.66 31.89
C PRO A 5 5.11 -48.30 30.39
N PRO A 6 4.22 -47.52 29.75
CA PRO A 6 3.05 -48.03 29.07
C PRO A 6 3.18 -47.95 27.53
N ARG A 7 2.36 -48.77 26.87
CA ARG A 7 2.16 -48.76 25.42
C ARG A 7 1.45 -47.48 25.00
N ASP A 8 2.12 -46.64 24.23
CA ASP A 8 1.43 -45.58 23.51
C ASP A 8 0.67 -46.16 22.32
N THR A 9 -0.61 -45.80 22.33
CA THR A 9 -1.67 -46.35 21.53
C THR A 9 -1.54 -45.82 20.10
N MET A 10 -1.29 -46.72 19.14
CA MET A 10 -1.48 -46.45 17.72
C MET A 10 -2.92 -45.99 17.48
N VAL A 11 -3.09 -44.71 17.15
CA VAL A 11 -4.33 -44.20 16.54
C VAL A 11 -4.37 -44.71 15.10
N PRO A 12 -5.43 -45.43 14.67
CA PRO A 12 -5.54 -45.86 13.29
C PRO A 12 -5.71 -44.67 12.35
N MET A 13 -4.83 -44.58 11.35
CA MET A 13 -5.02 -43.84 10.11
C MET A 13 -6.41 -44.13 9.54
N ARG A 14 -7.31 -43.13 9.54
CA ARG A 14 -8.48 -43.15 8.66
C ARG A 14 -8.08 -42.56 7.32
N THR A 15 -7.74 -43.44 6.40
CA THR A 15 -7.69 -43.19 4.97
C THR A 15 -9.10 -42.86 4.49
N ILE A 16 -9.35 -41.60 4.11
CA ILE A 16 -10.56 -41.20 3.38
C ILE A 16 -10.11 -40.66 2.02
N LEU A 17 -10.24 -41.51 1.00
CA LEU A 17 -10.24 -41.20 -0.42
C LEU A 17 -11.26 -42.14 -1.08
N PRO A 18 -11.77 -41.84 -2.29
CA PRO A 18 -12.37 -40.61 -2.78
C PRO A 18 -13.83 -40.89 -3.21
N ARG A 19 -14.69 -39.86 -3.29
CA ARG A 19 -16.00 -40.00 -3.98
C ARG A 19 -15.99 -39.20 -5.28
N PRO A 20 -15.87 -39.85 -6.45
CA PRO A 20 -15.98 -39.17 -7.74
C PRO A 20 -17.45 -38.88 -8.05
N GLY A 21 -17.87 -37.63 -7.79
CA GLY A 21 -19.14 -37.10 -8.26
C GLY A 21 -19.05 -36.76 -9.74
N ARG A 22 -19.48 -37.71 -10.57
CA ARG A 22 -19.61 -37.60 -12.03
C ARG A 22 -20.79 -36.69 -12.37
N GLY A 23 -20.54 -35.40 -12.61
CA GLY A 23 -21.52 -34.47 -13.16
C GLY A 23 -21.09 -33.99 -14.55
N ARG A 24 -21.60 -34.64 -15.59
CA ARG A 24 -21.55 -34.14 -16.98
C ARG A 24 -22.56 -33.00 -17.11
N SER A 25 -22.15 -31.86 -17.66
CA SER A 25 -22.96 -31.05 -18.58
C SER A 25 -22.07 -30.07 -19.34
N ALA A 26 -22.39 -29.93 -20.62
CA ALA A 26 -21.57 -29.42 -21.71
C ALA A 26 -21.55 -27.86 -21.79
N PRO A 27 -20.81 -27.27 -22.75
CA PRO A 27 -20.49 -25.84 -22.78
C PRO A 27 -21.56 -25.01 -23.48
N ALA A 28 -21.78 -23.78 -23.01
CA ALA A 28 -22.51 -22.76 -23.74
C ALA A 28 -21.54 -21.62 -24.11
N VAL A 29 -21.13 -21.66 -25.38
CA VAL A 29 -20.50 -20.55 -26.10
C VAL A 29 -21.56 -19.45 -26.27
N LEU A 30 -21.23 -18.23 -25.87
CA LEU A 30 -21.94 -17.03 -26.32
C LEU A 30 -20.89 -15.96 -26.61
N LEU A 31 -20.50 -15.91 -27.88
CA LEU A 31 -19.88 -14.73 -28.49
C LEU A 31 -20.91 -13.60 -28.48
N LEU A 32 -20.56 -12.48 -27.87
CA LEU A 32 -21.14 -11.18 -28.19
C LEU A 32 -19.98 -10.22 -28.40
N ALA A 33 -19.67 -10.03 -29.68
CA ALA A 33 -18.84 -8.95 -30.18
C ALA A 33 -19.61 -7.63 -30.06
N SER A 34 -19.00 -6.64 -29.40
CA SER A 34 -19.41 -5.25 -29.48
C SER A 34 -18.17 -4.38 -29.61
N THR A 35 -17.86 -4.08 -30.87
CA THR A 35 -16.96 -3.00 -31.30
C THR A 35 -17.58 -1.65 -30.99
N ALA A 36 -16.84 -0.78 -30.30
CA ALA A 36 -17.02 0.66 -30.38
C ALA A 36 -15.65 1.34 -30.28
N ALA A 37 -15.11 1.68 -31.45
CA ALA A 37 -14.01 2.61 -31.57
C ALA A 37 -14.57 4.04 -31.47
N ALA A 38 -14.05 4.81 -30.52
CA ALA A 38 -14.15 6.27 -30.55
C ALA A 38 -12.77 6.83 -30.19
N ALA A 39 -12.01 7.15 -31.23
CA ALA A 39 -10.84 7.99 -31.13
C ALA A 39 -11.30 9.44 -30.90
N LEU A 40 -10.90 10.04 -29.78
CA LEU A 40 -10.89 11.49 -29.63
C LEU A 40 -9.48 11.90 -29.22
N THR A 41 -8.77 12.37 -30.23
CA THR A 41 -7.56 13.16 -30.16
C THR A 41 -7.85 14.48 -29.45
N ALA A 42 -7.10 14.78 -28.40
CA ALA A 42 -6.89 16.16 -27.94
C ALA A 42 -5.44 16.33 -27.48
N CYS A 43 -4.56 16.59 -28.46
CA CYS A 43 -3.47 17.55 -28.29
C CYS A 43 -4.14 18.89 -27.95
N GLY A 44 -3.70 19.71 -27.01
CA GLY A 44 -2.34 20.08 -26.68
C GLY A 44 -2.20 21.56 -27.05
N ASP A 45 -2.12 22.44 -26.06
CA ASP A 45 -1.62 23.80 -26.27
C ASP A 45 -0.76 24.22 -25.08
N ARG A 46 0.56 24.16 -25.30
CA ARG A 46 1.55 24.87 -24.49
C ARG A 46 1.63 26.29 -25.05
N GLN A 47 1.12 27.27 -24.31
CA GLN A 47 1.37 28.67 -24.62
C GLN A 47 2.83 29.00 -24.29
N ALA A 48 3.66 29.21 -25.32
CA ALA A 48 4.98 29.80 -25.21
C ALA A 48 5.19 30.82 -26.33
N GLY A 49 5.74 31.99 -25.96
CA GLY A 49 6.19 33.07 -26.85
C GLY A 49 5.24 34.27 -26.84
N GLY A 50 5.60 35.50 -26.51
CA GLY A 50 6.84 36.24 -26.21
C GLY A 50 6.42 37.73 -26.12
N PRO A 51 7.27 38.77 -26.20
CA PRO A 51 8.73 38.85 -26.20
C PRO A 51 9.30 39.73 -25.06
N ALA A 52 10.62 39.66 -24.87
CA ALA A 52 11.45 40.62 -24.14
C ALA A 52 11.60 41.95 -24.90
N VAL A 53 11.82 43.10 -24.20
CA VAL A 53 12.99 44.03 -24.27
C VAL A 53 12.91 45.07 -23.08
N PRO A 54 13.87 46.01 -22.79
CA PRO A 54 14.79 45.94 -21.64
C PRO A 54 14.80 47.14 -20.66
N ALA A 55 15.59 46.99 -19.58
CA ALA A 55 16.43 47.96 -18.84
C ALA A 55 15.85 49.28 -18.26
N ALA A 56 16.00 49.48 -16.94
CA ALA A 56 17.06 50.30 -16.32
C ALA A 56 16.65 50.95 -14.96
N ALA A 57 17.64 50.97 -14.06
CA ALA A 57 17.91 51.92 -12.96
C ALA A 57 17.01 51.95 -11.69
N ALA A 58 17.65 51.64 -10.56
CA ALA A 58 17.25 52.09 -9.23
C ALA A 58 17.53 53.60 -9.04
N PRO A 59 16.86 54.28 -8.09
CA PRO A 59 17.51 54.50 -6.80
C PRO A 59 16.59 54.38 -5.57
N ALA A 60 17.21 54.23 -4.40
CA ALA A 60 16.58 54.23 -3.07
C ALA A 60 16.33 55.66 -2.55
N VAL A 61 15.22 55.91 -1.82
CA VAL A 61 15.14 56.39 -0.40
C VAL A 61 13.71 56.79 0.04
N THR A 62 13.29 56.21 1.18
CA THR A 62 12.60 56.77 2.38
C THR A 62 11.21 57.48 2.34
N ALA A 63 10.21 56.77 2.90
CA ALA A 63 9.12 57.12 3.84
C ALA A 63 8.20 58.37 3.66
N SER A 64 6.88 58.14 3.65
CA SER A 64 5.95 58.60 4.72
C SER A 64 4.52 58.04 4.53
N ALA A 65 3.88 57.75 5.65
CA ALA A 65 2.64 56.99 5.79
C ALA A 65 1.37 57.75 5.38
N THR A 66 0.34 57.00 4.98
CA THR A 66 -1.06 57.40 5.11
C THR A 66 -1.84 56.22 5.67
N ILE A 67 -2.30 56.35 6.92
CA ILE A 67 -3.16 55.37 7.58
C ILE A 67 -4.61 55.68 7.20
N THR A 68 -5.36 54.69 6.73
CA THR A 68 -6.82 54.71 6.76
C THR A 68 -7.31 53.35 7.29
N PRO A 69 -8.19 53.32 8.31
CA PRO A 69 -8.52 52.10 9.04
C PRO A 69 -9.73 51.43 8.42
N SER A 70 -9.73 50.09 8.36
CA SER A 70 -10.96 49.31 8.30
C SER A 70 -10.69 47.91 8.84
N GLY A 71 -11.58 47.49 9.74
CA GLY A 71 -11.34 46.40 10.67
C GLY A 71 -11.02 45.07 9.98
N ALA A 72 -9.84 44.55 10.31
CA ALA A 72 -9.55 43.13 10.36
C ALA A 72 -9.13 42.84 11.80
N SER A 73 -9.76 41.86 12.43
CA SER A 73 -9.25 41.30 13.69
C SER A 73 -7.79 40.88 13.49
N PRO A 74 -6.84 41.21 14.38
CA PRO A 74 -5.41 40.91 14.20
C PRO A 74 -5.06 39.42 14.23
N TYR A 75 -6.06 38.54 14.19
CA TYR A 75 -5.91 37.08 14.19
C TYR A 75 -6.27 36.46 12.83
N ALA A 76 -6.33 37.27 11.77
CA ALA A 76 -6.75 36.81 10.44
C ALA A 76 -5.68 37.08 9.38
N ASP A 77 -4.42 36.75 9.66
CA ASP A 77 -3.38 36.53 8.64
C ASP A 77 -2.30 35.61 9.27
N ASP A 78 -1.80 34.65 8.49
CA ASP A 78 -0.80 33.62 8.81
C ASP A 78 -1.19 32.49 9.78
N GLY A 79 -2.02 31.56 9.28
CA GLY A 79 -1.91 30.16 9.71
C GLY A 79 -0.46 29.68 9.45
N ALA A 80 0.21 29.18 10.49
CA ALA A 80 1.65 28.96 10.48
C ALA A 80 2.15 28.21 9.23
N PRO A 81 3.25 28.65 8.57
CA PRO A 81 3.75 28.13 7.29
C PRO A 81 4.26 26.67 7.31
N HIS A 82 4.01 25.92 8.38
CA HIS A 82 4.59 24.60 8.66
C HIS A 82 3.72 23.42 8.19
N GLY A 83 2.66 23.65 7.41
CA GLY A 83 1.77 22.57 6.96
C GLY A 83 2.49 21.46 6.17
N GLY A 84 3.49 21.82 5.36
CA GLY A 84 4.32 20.87 4.62
C GLY A 84 5.28 20.08 5.51
N ASP A 85 5.74 20.67 6.62
CA ASP A 85 6.68 20.06 7.56
C ASP A 85 5.97 19.09 8.51
N ASN A 86 4.75 19.42 8.93
CA ASN A 86 3.93 18.59 9.82
C ASN A 86 3.58 17.22 9.20
N LEU A 87 3.68 17.07 7.89
CA LEU A 87 3.45 15.81 7.17
C LEU A 87 4.72 15.24 6.54
N ALA A 88 5.90 15.79 6.85
CA ALA A 88 7.17 15.32 6.28
C ALA A 88 7.41 13.82 6.58
N TYR A 89 7.01 13.35 7.77
CA TYR A 89 7.11 11.94 8.15
C TYR A 89 6.28 10.99 7.26
N ARG A 90 5.26 11.51 6.57
CA ARG A 90 4.39 10.77 5.65
C ARG A 90 4.75 10.94 4.20
N ARG A 91 5.78 11.73 3.89
CA ARG A 91 6.25 11.89 2.53
C ARG A 91 7.11 10.69 2.17
N GLU A 92 6.62 9.91 1.21
CA GLU A 92 7.42 8.86 0.59
C GLU A 92 8.61 9.44 -0.18
N SER A 93 9.69 8.66 -0.24
CA SER A 93 10.84 8.97 -1.08
C SER A 93 10.48 8.90 -2.56
N GLU A 94 11.22 9.58 -3.43
CA GLU A 94 11.02 9.48 -4.87
C GLU A 94 11.43 8.09 -5.40
N VAL A 95 10.60 7.54 -6.29
CA VAL A 95 10.82 6.26 -6.98
C VAL A 95 11.38 6.53 -8.38
N ALA A 96 12.51 5.91 -8.72
CA ALA A 96 13.03 5.99 -10.08
C ALA A 96 12.15 5.18 -11.05
N ALA A 97 11.98 5.65 -12.29
CA ALA A 97 11.07 5.03 -13.26
C ALA A 97 11.38 3.54 -13.55
N ALA A 98 12.66 3.15 -13.57
CA ALA A 98 13.07 1.76 -13.74
C ALA A 98 12.63 0.90 -12.54
N ASP A 99 12.85 1.39 -11.32
CA ASP A 99 12.47 0.70 -10.09
C ASP A 99 10.95 0.58 -9.96
N GLU A 100 10.20 1.60 -10.42
CA GLU A 100 8.74 1.58 -10.45
C GLU A 100 8.20 0.47 -11.35
N ALA A 101 8.79 0.30 -12.54
CA ALA A 101 8.38 -0.75 -13.47
C ALA A 101 8.61 -2.15 -12.86
N ASP A 102 9.71 -2.33 -12.13
CA ASP A 102 10.03 -3.58 -11.44
C ASP A 102 9.05 -3.85 -10.29
N ALA A 103 8.78 -2.83 -9.48
CA ALA A 103 7.83 -2.91 -8.39
C ALA A 103 6.40 -3.16 -8.88
N ARG A 104 5.97 -2.57 -10.00
CA ARG A 104 4.68 -2.85 -10.62
C ARG A 104 4.56 -4.30 -11.11
N ARG A 105 5.63 -4.85 -11.68
CA ARG A 105 5.65 -6.28 -12.05
C ARG A 105 5.54 -7.18 -10.83
N GLU A 106 6.24 -6.83 -9.76
CA GLU A 106 6.15 -7.59 -8.50
C GLU A 106 4.74 -7.51 -7.90
N ALA A 107 4.13 -6.32 -7.84
CA ALA A 107 2.73 -6.16 -7.43
C ALA A 107 1.79 -7.03 -8.28
N GLY A 108 1.96 -7.05 -9.60
CA GLY A 108 1.19 -7.90 -10.51
C GLY A 108 1.39 -9.41 -10.29
N ARG A 109 2.54 -9.86 -9.75
CA ARG A 109 2.75 -11.25 -9.36
C ARG A 109 2.01 -11.62 -8.07
N LEU A 110 1.88 -10.66 -7.15
CA LEU A 110 1.20 -10.85 -5.86
C LEU A 110 -0.32 -10.78 -5.98
N GLU A 111 -0.82 -9.93 -6.88
CA GLU A 111 -2.24 -9.63 -7.02
C GLU A 111 -3.15 -10.87 -7.15
N PRO A 112 -2.84 -11.90 -7.95
CA PRO A 112 -3.69 -13.08 -8.04
C PRO A 112 -3.83 -13.83 -6.72
N ALA A 113 -2.77 -13.92 -5.93
CA ALA A 113 -2.82 -14.57 -4.62
C ALA A 113 -3.66 -13.75 -3.62
N PHE A 114 -3.55 -12.42 -3.66
CA PHE A 114 -4.36 -11.53 -2.81
C PHE A 114 -5.84 -11.62 -3.16
N LYS A 115 -6.14 -11.66 -4.47
CA LYS A 115 -7.49 -11.87 -4.96
C LYS A 115 -8.07 -13.20 -4.49
N GLU A 116 -7.32 -14.31 -4.64
CA GLU A 116 -7.77 -15.63 -4.20
C GLU A 116 -8.00 -15.67 -2.68
N LEU A 117 -7.09 -15.10 -1.89
CA LEU A 117 -7.22 -14.99 -0.44
C LEU A 117 -8.49 -14.23 -0.05
N TRP A 118 -8.77 -13.12 -0.72
CA TRP A 118 -9.96 -12.33 -0.48
C TRP A 118 -11.25 -13.05 -0.88
N GLU A 119 -11.32 -13.64 -2.08
CA GLU A 119 -12.47 -14.40 -2.58
C GLU A 119 -12.79 -15.61 -1.68
N ARG A 120 -11.76 -16.25 -1.12
CA ARG A 120 -11.90 -17.35 -0.15
C ARG A 120 -12.09 -16.88 1.29
N GLN A 121 -12.21 -15.58 1.51
CA GLN A 121 -12.36 -14.96 2.83
C GLN A 121 -11.30 -15.39 3.84
N THR A 122 -10.05 -15.51 3.38
CA THR A 122 -8.92 -16.01 4.16
C THR A 122 -7.83 -14.92 4.24
N TRP A 123 -7.74 -14.26 5.39
CA TRP A 123 -6.82 -13.12 5.61
C TRP A 123 -6.10 -13.21 6.96
N THR A 124 -5.80 -14.41 7.44
CA THR A 124 -4.93 -14.57 8.62
C THR A 124 -3.47 -14.41 8.22
N PRO A 125 -2.58 -13.90 9.09
CA PRO A 125 -1.15 -13.77 8.78
C PRO A 125 -0.56 -15.08 8.23
N ASP A 126 -0.87 -16.21 8.83
CA ASP A 126 -0.34 -17.51 8.39
C ASP A 126 -0.81 -17.94 7.01
N ALA A 127 -2.07 -17.68 6.67
CA ALA A 127 -2.59 -18.00 5.34
C ALA A 127 -1.94 -17.12 4.26
N VAL A 128 -1.77 -15.82 4.55
CA VAL A 128 -1.07 -14.89 3.65
C VAL A 128 0.39 -15.32 3.49
N ARG A 129 1.11 -15.58 4.58
CA ARG A 129 2.50 -16.08 4.53
C ARG A 129 2.60 -17.38 3.72
N ALA A 130 1.66 -18.30 3.88
CA ALA A 130 1.63 -19.55 3.12
C ALA A 130 1.41 -19.33 1.62
N ALA A 131 0.51 -18.42 1.23
CA ALA A 131 0.27 -18.07 -0.16
C ALA A 131 1.53 -17.43 -0.80
N LEU A 132 2.16 -16.49 -0.09
CA LEU A 132 3.38 -15.82 -0.56
C LEU A 132 4.57 -16.77 -0.72
N ARG A 133 4.75 -17.71 0.21
CA ARG A 133 5.78 -18.75 0.08
C ARG A 133 5.55 -19.67 -1.12
N LYS A 134 4.30 -19.98 -1.46
CA LYS A 134 3.99 -20.79 -2.67
C LYS A 134 4.37 -20.06 -3.97
N LEU A 135 4.36 -18.73 -3.97
CA LEU A 135 4.84 -17.91 -5.07
C LEU A 135 6.38 -17.80 -5.11
N GLY A 136 7.07 -18.37 -4.13
CA GLY A 136 8.53 -18.38 -4.04
C GLY A 136 9.14 -17.17 -3.32
N HIS A 137 8.33 -16.34 -2.66
CA HIS A 137 8.88 -15.21 -1.90
C HIS A 137 9.41 -15.66 -0.54
N PRO A 138 10.59 -15.18 -0.12
CA PRO A 138 10.98 -15.25 1.27
C PRO A 138 10.04 -14.35 2.09
N VAL A 139 9.63 -14.85 3.26
CA VAL A 139 8.66 -14.18 4.13
C VAL A 139 9.22 -14.09 5.54
N SER A 140 9.14 -12.91 6.14
CA SER A 140 9.53 -12.67 7.52
C SER A 140 8.45 -11.92 8.30
N ASP A 141 8.63 -11.86 9.62
CA ASP A 141 7.95 -10.86 10.45
C ASP A 141 8.63 -9.49 10.30
N ARG A 142 7.99 -8.45 10.84
CA ARG A 142 8.57 -7.11 10.85
C ARG A 142 9.84 -7.09 11.69
N GLY A 143 10.92 -6.52 11.17
CA GLY A 143 12.17 -6.35 11.90
C GLY A 143 12.05 -5.34 13.05
N ALA A 144 13.02 -5.35 13.97
CA ALA A 144 13.03 -4.48 15.16
C ALA A 144 12.92 -2.97 14.86
N ASN A 145 13.33 -2.55 13.66
CA ASN A 145 13.30 -1.16 13.21
C ASN A 145 12.06 -0.83 12.36
N GLY A 146 11.05 -1.70 12.35
CA GLY A 146 9.79 -1.45 11.65
C GLY A 146 9.80 -1.67 10.12
N GLY A 147 10.99 -1.71 9.51
CA GLY A 147 11.17 -1.85 8.06
C GLY A 147 11.09 -3.28 7.51
N ALA A 148 10.89 -3.37 6.19
CA ALA A 148 11.00 -4.62 5.43
C ALA A 148 12.44 -4.84 4.96
N PRO A 149 13.05 -6.02 5.20
CA PRO A 149 14.33 -6.36 4.60
C PRO A 149 14.21 -6.37 3.07
N GLU A 150 15.29 -6.02 2.37
CA GLU A 150 15.30 -6.03 0.92
C GLU A 150 14.97 -7.43 0.36
N GLY A 151 14.09 -7.48 -0.64
CA GLY A 151 13.66 -8.70 -1.30
C GLY A 151 12.83 -9.66 -0.45
N THR A 152 12.52 -9.32 0.80
CA THR A 152 11.74 -10.16 1.72
C THR A 152 10.38 -9.55 2.02
N LEU A 153 9.32 -10.33 1.83
CA LEU A 153 7.97 -9.91 2.18
C LEU A 153 7.79 -9.96 3.69
N VAL A 154 7.53 -8.81 4.29
CA VAL A 154 7.01 -8.72 5.65
C VAL A 154 5.51 -8.90 5.62
N VAL A 155 5.00 -9.78 6.48
CA VAL A 155 3.55 -10.00 6.67
C VAL A 155 3.20 -9.68 8.11
N ASP A 156 2.23 -8.79 8.30
CA ASP A 156 1.80 -8.37 9.63
C ASP A 156 0.29 -8.23 9.72
N ALA A 157 -0.25 -8.41 10.93
CA ALA A 157 -1.62 -8.02 11.21
C ALA A 157 -1.77 -6.49 11.09
N PHE A 158 -3.01 -6.02 11.02
CA PHE A 158 -3.27 -4.60 11.22
C PHE A 158 -2.88 -4.17 12.64
N GLU A 159 -2.41 -2.93 12.77
CA GLU A 159 -2.14 -2.33 14.08
C GLU A 159 -3.43 -2.18 14.88
N PRO A 160 -3.37 -2.42 16.21
CA PRO A 160 -4.49 -2.12 17.08
C PRO A 160 -4.75 -0.61 17.10
N ARG A 161 -6.01 -0.22 17.03
CA ARG A 161 -6.45 1.17 17.18
C ARG A 161 -7.32 1.31 18.43
N TYR A 162 -7.21 2.44 19.11
CA TYR A 162 -8.08 2.73 20.23
C TYR A 162 -9.49 3.05 19.71
N ASP A 163 -10.49 2.35 20.23
CA ASP A 163 -11.90 2.54 19.92
C ASP A 163 -12.66 2.72 21.24
N THR A 164 -13.18 3.94 21.44
CA THR A 164 -13.97 4.38 22.60
C THR A 164 -13.28 4.22 23.97
N ASP A 165 -13.05 3.00 24.42
CA ASP A 165 -12.52 2.65 25.75
C ASP A 165 -11.51 1.47 25.74
N HIS A 166 -11.19 0.90 24.57
CA HIS A 166 -10.24 -0.20 24.46
C HIS A 166 -9.53 -0.24 23.11
N TYR A 167 -8.46 -1.03 23.00
CA TYR A 167 -7.80 -1.29 21.73
C TYR A 167 -8.50 -2.40 20.96
N VAL A 168 -8.81 -2.14 19.70
CA VAL A 168 -9.38 -3.12 18.75
C VAL A 168 -8.42 -3.34 17.58
N THR A 169 -8.23 -4.59 17.19
CA THR A 169 -7.50 -4.93 15.97
C THR A 169 -8.51 -5.29 14.90
N ALA A 170 -8.51 -4.56 13.79
CA ALA A 170 -9.35 -4.89 12.65
C ALA A 170 -8.88 -6.21 12.01
N PRO A 171 -9.79 -7.06 11.49
CA PRO A 171 -9.41 -8.25 10.76
C PRO A 171 -8.72 -7.88 9.45
N GLY A 172 -7.64 -8.60 9.14
CA GLY A 172 -6.90 -8.46 7.91
C GLY A 172 -5.40 -8.46 8.14
N VAL A 173 -4.68 -8.39 7.03
CA VAL A 173 -3.22 -8.50 6.99
C VAL A 173 -2.68 -7.47 6.02
N ARG A 174 -1.59 -6.83 6.41
CA ARG A 174 -0.80 -5.96 5.54
C ARG A 174 0.52 -6.63 5.20
N ILE A 175 1.06 -6.26 4.05
CA ILE A 175 2.36 -6.71 3.58
C ILE A 175 3.23 -5.55 3.14
N ALA A 176 4.53 -5.80 3.08
CA ALA A 176 5.46 -4.91 2.44
C ALA A 176 6.71 -5.66 1.96
N VAL A 177 7.25 -5.28 0.81
CA VAL A 177 8.60 -5.67 0.36
C VAL A 177 9.35 -4.45 -0.15
N LEU A 178 10.62 -4.36 0.23
CA LEU A 178 11.56 -3.37 -0.27
C LEU A 178 12.31 -3.93 -1.48
N LEU A 179 12.32 -3.18 -2.57
CA LEU A 179 13.02 -3.46 -3.82
C LEU A 179 14.02 -2.34 -4.09
N HIS A 180 15.20 -2.71 -4.58
CA HIS A 180 16.27 -1.79 -4.98
C HIS A 180 16.65 -0.78 -3.88
N GLY A 181 16.51 -1.18 -2.62
CA GLY A 181 16.77 -0.36 -1.43
C GLY A 181 15.89 0.88 -1.22
N ARG A 182 14.97 1.24 -2.14
CA ARG A 182 14.22 2.51 -2.09
C ARG A 182 12.78 2.49 -2.61
N THR A 183 12.33 1.36 -3.16
CA THR A 183 11.01 1.23 -3.76
C THR A 183 10.24 0.14 -3.05
N CYS A 184 9.01 0.43 -2.67
CA CYS A 184 8.18 -0.47 -1.90
C CYS A 184 7.03 -0.99 -2.77
N VAL A 185 6.72 -2.27 -2.58
CA VAL A 185 5.39 -2.81 -2.86
C VAL A 185 4.74 -3.08 -1.52
N SER A 186 3.64 -2.40 -1.23
CA SER A 186 2.86 -2.64 -0.02
C SER A 186 1.41 -2.93 -0.36
N GLY A 187 0.66 -3.43 0.60
CA GLY A 187 -0.75 -3.71 0.40
C GLY A 187 -1.38 -4.44 1.56
N TYR A 188 -2.62 -4.85 1.37
CA TYR A 188 -3.37 -5.58 2.38
C TYR A 188 -4.44 -6.46 1.77
N VAL A 189 -4.89 -7.43 2.57
CA VAL A 189 -6.11 -8.19 2.36
C VAL A 189 -6.97 -8.09 3.62
N ALA A 190 -8.20 -7.64 3.46
CA ALA A 190 -9.15 -7.42 4.54
C ALA A 190 -10.56 -7.85 4.09
N PRO A 191 -11.54 -7.99 5.00
CA PRO A 191 -12.89 -8.42 4.61
C PRO A 191 -13.53 -7.55 3.52
N ALA A 192 -13.31 -6.22 3.58
CA ALA A 192 -13.92 -5.29 2.65
C ALA A 192 -13.31 -5.34 1.25
N ARG A 193 -11.99 -5.51 1.13
CA ARG A 193 -11.23 -5.53 -0.13
C ARG A 193 -9.78 -5.96 0.07
N TYR A 194 -9.08 -6.17 -1.03
CA TYR A 194 -7.62 -6.23 -1.08
C TYR A 194 -7.08 -5.07 -1.93
N GLU A 195 -5.83 -4.70 -1.70
CA GLU A 195 -5.15 -3.63 -2.45
C GLU A 195 -3.64 -3.86 -2.43
N LEU A 196 -2.97 -3.48 -3.52
CA LEU A 196 -1.52 -3.42 -3.66
C LEU A 196 -1.14 -2.08 -4.26
N SER A 197 -0.08 -1.47 -3.76
CA SER A 197 0.42 -0.18 -4.23
C SER A 197 1.94 -0.18 -4.34
N VAL A 198 2.44 0.67 -5.24
CA VAL A 198 3.87 0.94 -5.42
C VAL A 198 4.13 2.37 -4.98
N HIS A 199 5.13 2.56 -4.13
CA HIS A 199 5.51 3.86 -3.60
C HIS A 199 6.96 3.84 -3.13
N GLY A 200 7.52 4.99 -2.75
CA GLY A 200 8.85 5.04 -2.14
C GLY A 200 8.84 4.72 -0.65
N VAL A 201 10.02 4.62 -0.06
CA VAL A 201 10.19 4.40 1.37
C VAL A 201 9.71 5.61 2.19
N TYR A 202 8.94 5.38 3.24
CA TYR A 202 8.64 6.35 4.29
C TYR A 202 9.78 6.42 5.31
N PRO A 203 10.15 7.62 5.79
CA PRO A 203 11.33 7.80 6.63
C PRO A 203 11.25 7.05 7.98
N GLU A 204 10.06 6.91 8.56
CA GLU A 204 9.89 6.30 9.89
C GLU A 204 9.48 4.83 9.84
N THR A 205 8.62 4.48 8.90
CA THR A 205 7.94 3.17 8.85
C THR A 205 8.40 2.31 7.69
N GLY A 206 9.39 2.76 6.94
CA GLY A 206 9.94 2.04 5.81
C GLY A 206 8.89 1.87 4.70
N CYS A 207 8.54 0.62 4.39
CA CYS A 207 7.54 0.33 3.36
C CYS A 207 6.10 0.27 3.87
N PHE A 208 5.84 0.43 5.18
CA PHE A 208 4.48 0.55 5.67
C PHE A 208 4.09 2.02 5.71
N GLN A 209 2.87 2.35 5.29
CA GLN A 209 2.37 3.71 5.44
C GLN A 209 2.27 4.10 6.93
N PRO A 210 2.78 5.27 7.34
CA PRO A 210 2.61 5.74 8.71
C PRO A 210 1.13 5.89 9.08
N PRO A 211 0.76 5.61 10.34
CA PRO A 211 -0.58 5.89 10.83
C PRO A 211 -0.89 7.39 10.74
N TYR A 212 -2.17 7.73 10.68
CA TYR A 212 -2.60 9.12 10.82
C TYR A 212 -2.39 9.54 12.29
N GLY A 213 -1.56 10.55 12.53
CA GLY A 213 -1.53 11.27 13.80
C GLY A 213 -2.79 12.14 13.94
N HIS A 214 -3.42 12.10 15.11
CA HIS A 214 -4.50 12.98 15.52
C HIS A 214 -3.98 14.03 16.51
#